data_AF-A0A8X6T962-F1
#
_entry.id   AF-A0A8X6T962-F1
#
_cell.length_a   1.000
_cell.length_b   1.000
_cell.length_c   1.000
_cell.angle_alpha   90.00
_cell.angle_beta   90.00
_cell.angle_gamma   90.00
#
_symmetry.space_group_name_H-M   'P 1'
#
loop_
_entity.id
_entity.type
_entity.pdbx_description
1 polymer ?
#
loop_
_entity_poly.entity_id
_entity_poly.type
_entity_poly.pdbx_seq_one_letter_code
_entity_poly.pdbx_strand_id
1 'polypeptide(L)'
;SLSIKAFDHWRQGFRRLAKQMVSEGRLPDADLIFFLTLDEINDLLETRSPSIISRANYRKKLYPALDKFKFPEIMKGTPRPINDEEESADKYEFIADLTMKGIPVSQGVTKGYARVAMTLEEAAYLKPGEILITYSTDIGWSPYFPIISGVVTELGGLISH
;
A
#
# COMPACT_ATOMS: atom_id res chain seq x y z
N SER A 1 2.39 19.23 1.36
CA SER A 1 1.10 19.70 0.81
C SER A 1 0.12 20.00 1.93
N LEU A 2 -0.73 21.03 1.78
CA LEU A 2 -1.80 21.38 2.73
C LEU A 2 -2.77 20.21 2.95
N SER A 3 -3.06 19.45 1.90
CA SER A 3 -3.97 18.30 1.93
C SER A 3 -3.45 17.18 2.83
N ILE A 4 -2.15 16.87 2.77
CA ILE A 4 -1.52 15.86 3.63
C ILE A 4 -1.62 16.27 5.11
N LYS A 5 -1.35 17.54 5.41
CA LYS A 5 -1.50 18.08 6.77
C LYS A 5 -2.95 17.99 7.25
N ALA A 6 -3.92 18.30 6.39
CA ALA A 6 -5.33 18.17 6.72
C ALA A 6 -5.70 16.72 7.06
N PHE A 7 -5.34 15.75 6.21
CA PHE A 7 -5.57 14.33 6.48
C PHE A 7 -4.94 13.85 7.79
N ASP A 8 -3.74 14.34 8.11
CA ASP A 8 -3.12 14.00 9.39
C ASP A 8 -3.91 14.55 10.60
N HIS A 9 -4.44 15.77 10.52
CA HIS A 9 -5.30 16.32 11.57
C HIS A 9 -6.59 15.50 11.73
N TRP A 10 -7.22 15.10 10.62
CA TRP A 10 -8.39 14.21 10.65
C TRP A 10 -8.05 12.86 11.29
N ARG A 11 -6.93 12.25 10.89
CA ARG A 11 -6.44 10.98 11.46
C ARG A 11 -6.21 11.08 12.97
N GLN A 12 -5.57 12.15 13.44
CA GLN A 12 -5.38 12.41 14.86
C GLN A 12 -6.72 12.60 15.59
N GLY A 13 -7.66 13.34 14.97
CA GLY A 13 -9.02 13.53 15.48
C GLY A 13 -9.77 12.21 15.65
N PHE A 14 -9.81 11.37 14.63
CA PHE A 14 -10.45 10.05 14.70
C PHE A 14 -9.79 9.13 15.73
N ARG A 15 -8.46 9.14 15.85
CA ARG A 15 -7.77 8.36 16.90
C ARG A 15 -8.15 8.80 18.31
N ARG A 16 -8.31 10.11 18.53
CA ARG A 16 -8.78 10.63 19.82
C ARG A 16 -10.23 10.23 20.09
N LEU A 17 -11.09 10.39 19.08
CA LEU A 17 -12.49 10.00 19.16
C LEU A 17 -12.64 8.50 19.47
N ALA A 18 -11.89 7.64 18.79
CA ALA A 18 -11.92 6.19 19.01
C ALA A 18 -11.60 5.83 20.47
N LYS A 19 -10.57 6.45 21.07
CA LYS A 19 -10.22 6.23 22.48
C LYS A 19 -11.37 6.64 23.41
N GLN A 20 -12.04 7.76 23.13
CA GLN A 20 -13.20 8.19 23.90
C GLN A 20 -14.37 7.19 23.76
N MET A 21 -14.69 6.79 22.54
CA MET A 21 -15.74 5.80 22.27
C MET A 21 -15.48 4.46 22.96
N VAL A 22 -14.22 4.03 23.06
CA VAL A 22 -13.85 2.84 23.86
C VAL A 22 -14.12 3.07 25.35
N SER A 23 -13.68 4.21 25.90
CA SER A 23 -13.92 4.52 27.33
C SER A 23 -15.41 4.61 27.68
N GLU A 24 -16.26 4.95 26.72
CA GLU A 24 -17.71 5.07 26.87
C GLU A 24 -18.48 3.77 26.56
N GLY A 25 -17.75 2.69 26.21
CA GLY A 25 -18.29 1.37 25.87
C GLY A 25 -19.01 1.32 24.52
N ARG A 26 -18.76 2.26 23.62
CA ARG A 26 -19.32 2.30 22.26
C ARG A 26 -18.51 1.46 21.27
N LEU A 27 -17.19 1.39 21.47
CA LEU A 27 -16.29 0.53 20.71
C LEU A 27 -15.59 -0.47 21.64
N PRO A 28 -15.36 -1.71 21.20
CA PRO A 28 -14.55 -2.67 21.95
C PRO A 28 -13.05 -2.40 21.86
N ASP A 29 -12.60 -1.80 20.76
CA ASP A 29 -11.21 -1.55 20.41
C ASP A 29 -11.11 -0.26 19.58
N ALA A 30 -10.08 0.53 19.80
CA ALA A 30 -9.92 1.83 19.14
C ALA A 30 -9.65 1.68 17.64
N ASP A 31 -8.93 0.62 17.24
CA ASP A 31 -8.60 0.40 15.82
C ASP A 31 -9.84 -0.04 15.01
N LEU A 32 -10.92 -0.47 15.66
CA LEU A 32 -12.16 -0.82 14.98
C LEU A 32 -12.77 0.40 14.24
N ILE A 33 -12.40 1.63 14.63
CA ILE A 33 -12.87 2.85 13.95
C ILE A 33 -12.50 2.88 12.46
N PHE A 34 -11.40 2.25 12.05
CA PHE A 34 -10.96 2.20 10.65
C PHE A 34 -11.79 1.23 9.78
N PHE A 35 -12.70 0.47 10.40
CA PHE A 35 -13.61 -0.45 9.71
C PHE A 35 -15.06 0.04 9.73
N LEU A 36 -15.27 1.31 10.09
CA LEU A 36 -16.57 1.98 10.11
C LEU A 36 -16.66 3.03 9.00
N THR A 37 -17.87 3.24 8.48
CA THR A 37 -18.18 4.42 7.66
C THR A 37 -18.42 5.65 8.55
N LEU A 38 -18.39 6.85 7.97
CA LEU A 38 -18.69 8.08 8.72
C LEU A 38 -20.10 8.07 9.31
N ASP A 39 -21.08 7.55 8.57
CA ASP A 39 -22.46 7.42 9.06
C ASP A 39 -22.55 6.44 10.24
N GLU A 40 -21.85 5.30 10.16
CA GLU A 40 -21.79 4.34 11.27
C GLU A 40 -21.10 4.91 12.51
N ILE A 41 -20.08 5.76 12.32
CA ILE A 41 -19.46 6.50 13.43
C ILE A 41 -20.49 7.44 14.04
N ASN A 42 -21.19 8.23 13.23
CA ASN A 42 -22.20 9.18 13.70
C ASN A 42 -23.31 8.47 14.48
N ASP A 43 -23.83 7.35 13.97
CA ASP A 43 -24.84 6.53 14.65
C ASP A 43 -24.33 6.01 16.00
N LEU A 44 -23.05 5.62 16.11
CA LEU A 44 -22.44 5.17 17.36
C LEU A 44 -22.14 6.30 18.35
N LEU A 45 -22.16 7.57 17.94
CA LEU A 45 -22.07 8.68 18.90
C LEU A 45 -23.35 8.77 19.74
N GLU A 46 -24.50 8.55 19.09
CA GLU A 46 -25.82 8.63 19.73
C GLU A 46 -26.30 7.28 20.31
N THR A 47 -25.81 6.17 19.74
CA THR A 47 -26.28 4.82 20.09
C THR A 47 -25.14 3.90 20.56
N ARG A 48 -25.49 2.67 20.95
CA ARG A 48 -24.54 1.58 21.24
C ARG A 48 -24.89 0.33 20.43
N SER A 49 -25.12 0.51 19.13
CA SER A 49 -25.67 -0.53 18.25
C SER A 49 -24.72 -1.72 18.08
N PRO A 50 -25.07 -2.94 18.57
CA PRO A 50 -24.21 -4.12 18.42
C PRO A 50 -24.11 -4.61 16.98
N SER A 51 -25.09 -4.31 16.13
CA SER A 51 -25.10 -4.73 14.72
C SER A 51 -24.02 -3.99 13.91
N ILE A 52 -23.80 -2.70 14.19
CA ILE A 52 -22.72 -1.91 13.58
C ILE A 52 -21.36 -2.49 13.97
N ILE A 53 -21.16 -2.79 15.26
CA ILE A 53 -19.93 -3.41 15.76
C ILE A 53 -19.68 -4.77 15.11
N SER A 54 -20.73 -5.58 14.93
CA SER A 54 -20.63 -6.90 14.29
C SER A 54 -20.21 -6.77 12.82
N ARG A 55 -20.76 -5.79 12.09
CA ARG A 55 -20.41 -5.50 10.70
C ARG A 55 -18.97 -4.99 10.56
N ALA A 56 -18.52 -4.11 11.45
CA ALA A 56 -17.15 -3.61 11.47
C ALA A 56 -16.14 -4.74 11.75
N ASN A 57 -16.43 -5.62 12.71
CA ASN A 57 -15.58 -6.79 12.99
C ASN A 57 -15.52 -7.75 11.80
N TYR A 58 -16.63 -7.94 11.09
CA TYR A 58 -16.65 -8.73 9.86
C TYR A 58 -15.73 -8.13 8.79
N ARG A 59 -15.77 -6.80 8.57
CA ARG A 59 -14.84 -6.11 7.67
C ARG A 59 -13.38 -6.27 8.10
N LYS A 60 -13.09 -6.08 9.40
CA LYS A 60 -11.75 -6.30 9.99
C LYS A 60 -11.22 -7.70 9.73
N LYS A 61 -12.08 -8.71 9.83
CA LYS A 61 -11.75 -10.12 9.54
C LYS A 61 -11.47 -10.37 8.06
N LEU A 62 -12.21 -9.72 7.15
CA LEU A 62 -12.02 -9.88 5.71
C LEU A 62 -10.79 -9.14 5.17
N TYR A 63 -10.38 -8.06 5.82
CA TYR A 63 -9.34 -7.15 5.32
C TYR A 63 -8.05 -7.87 4.87
N PRO A 64 -7.45 -8.80 5.63
CA PRO A 64 -6.21 -9.47 5.20
C PRO A 64 -6.35 -10.32 3.94
N ALA A 65 -7.56 -10.80 3.62
CA ALA A 65 -7.82 -11.53 2.38
C ALA A 65 -8.05 -10.57 1.20
N LEU A 66 -8.78 -9.48 1.43
CA LEU A 66 -9.08 -8.47 0.42
C LEU A 66 -7.82 -7.67 0.01
N ASP A 67 -6.92 -7.41 0.96
CA ASP A 67 -5.67 -6.67 0.73
C ASP A 67 -4.72 -7.37 -0.25
N LYS A 68 -4.90 -8.69 -0.45
CA LYS A 68 -4.12 -9.48 -1.42
C LYS A 68 -4.65 -9.41 -2.84
N PHE A 69 -5.86 -8.88 -3.05
CA PHE A 69 -6.45 -8.82 -4.38
C PHE A 69 -5.80 -7.72 -5.20
N LYS A 70 -5.23 -8.11 -6.34
CA LYS A 70 -4.76 -7.19 -7.38
C LYS A 70 -5.84 -7.01 -8.42
N PHE A 71 -5.99 -5.80 -8.92
CA PHE A 71 -6.98 -5.47 -9.94
C PHE A 71 -6.28 -4.84 -11.16
N PRO A 72 -6.76 -5.10 -12.39
CA PRO A 72 -6.23 -4.45 -13.57
C PRO A 72 -6.51 -2.94 -13.53
N GLU A 73 -5.61 -2.15 -14.11
CA GLU A 73 -5.66 -0.69 -14.12
C GLU A 73 -6.97 -0.14 -14.72
N ILE A 74 -7.51 -0.83 -15.74
CA ILE A 74 -8.78 -0.49 -16.36
C ILE A 74 -9.74 -1.67 -16.20
N MET A 75 -10.86 -1.40 -15.53
CA MET A 75 -11.94 -2.36 -15.33
C MET A 75 -13.21 -1.88 -16.02
N LYS A 76 -13.95 -2.81 -16.65
CA LYS A 76 -15.28 -2.54 -17.18
C LYS A 76 -16.30 -3.48 -16.54
N GLY A 77 -17.35 -2.91 -15.96
CA GLY A 77 -18.37 -3.67 -15.23
C GLY A 77 -17.90 -4.08 -13.83
N THR A 78 -18.21 -5.31 -13.42
CA THR A 78 -17.91 -5.78 -12.06
C THR A 78 -16.42 -6.04 -11.86
N PRO A 79 -15.81 -5.51 -10.79
CA PRO A 79 -14.42 -5.76 -10.50
C PRO A 79 -14.11 -7.25 -10.29
N ARG A 80 -13.13 -7.78 -11.01
CA ARG A 80 -12.56 -9.12 -10.80
C ARG A 80 -11.07 -9.02 -10.50
N PRO A 81 -10.59 -9.71 -9.45
CA PRO A 81 -9.17 -9.75 -9.15
C PRO A 81 -8.41 -10.55 -10.22
N ILE A 82 -7.12 -10.25 -10.35
CA ILE A 82 -6.18 -11.04 -11.12
C ILE A 82 -5.79 -12.27 -10.29
N ASN A 83 -5.78 -13.46 -10.89
CA ASN A 83 -5.35 -14.70 -10.22
C ASN A 83 -3.87 -14.94 -10.53
N ASP A 84 -2.98 -14.66 -9.57
CA ASP A 84 -1.52 -14.89 -9.69
C ASP A 84 -1.16 -16.39 -9.91
N GLU A 85 -2.09 -17.32 -9.65
CA GLU A 85 -1.90 -18.77 -9.85
C GLU A 85 -1.88 -19.20 -11.33
N GLU A 86 -2.46 -18.41 -12.24
CA GLU A 86 -2.47 -18.75 -13.68
C GLU A 86 -1.15 -18.36 -14.40
N GLU A 87 -0.37 -17.41 -13.86
CA GLU A 87 0.92 -16.98 -14.43
C GLU A 87 2.14 -17.70 -13.84
N SER A 88 2.00 -18.40 -12.71
CA SER A 88 3.12 -19.04 -11.99
C SER A 88 3.41 -20.49 -12.40
N ALA A 89 2.70 -21.01 -13.39
CA ALA A 89 2.95 -22.34 -13.96
C ALA A 89 4.13 -22.39 -14.96
N ASP A 90 4.71 -21.25 -15.31
CA ASP A 90 5.92 -21.20 -16.12
C ASP A 90 7.15 -21.39 -15.23
N LYS A 91 7.75 -22.57 -15.34
CA LYS A 91 9.07 -22.89 -14.79
C LYS A 91 10.03 -21.75 -15.13
N TYR A 92 10.59 -21.10 -14.12
CA TYR A 92 11.69 -20.16 -14.29
C TYR A 92 12.92 -20.92 -14.81
N GLU A 93 13.03 -21.09 -16.13
CA GLU A 93 14.27 -21.49 -16.77
C GLU A 93 15.25 -20.31 -16.70
N PHE A 94 16.49 -20.60 -16.31
CA PHE A 94 17.55 -19.59 -16.31
C PHE A 94 17.89 -19.25 -17.76
N ILE A 95 17.28 -18.19 -18.29
CA ILE A 95 17.57 -17.68 -19.63
C ILE A 95 18.83 -16.82 -19.51
N ALA A 96 19.94 -17.28 -20.09
CA ALA A 96 21.24 -16.62 -20.03
C ALA A 96 21.24 -15.15 -20.55
N ASP A 97 20.24 -14.80 -21.36
CA ASP A 97 20.07 -13.47 -21.98
C ASP A 97 18.71 -12.82 -21.64
N LEU A 98 18.22 -12.98 -20.41
CA LEU A 98 16.97 -12.35 -19.98
C LEU A 98 17.05 -10.82 -20.11
N THR A 99 16.36 -10.28 -21.10
CA THR A 99 16.25 -8.84 -21.34
C THR A 99 14.81 -8.40 -21.07
N MET A 100 14.61 -7.66 -19.97
CA MET A 100 13.32 -7.04 -19.66
C MET A 100 13.25 -5.63 -20.28
N LYS A 101 12.09 -5.27 -20.81
CA LYS A 101 11.81 -3.94 -21.38
C LYS A 101 10.83 -3.22 -20.48
N GLY A 102 11.09 -1.94 -20.23
CA GLY A 102 10.22 -1.05 -19.46
C GLY A 102 10.11 0.32 -20.12
N ILE A 103 9.52 1.27 -19.39
CA ILE A 103 9.39 2.66 -19.83
C ILE A 103 10.64 3.44 -19.36
N PRO A 104 11.39 4.07 -20.27
CA PRO A 104 12.55 4.87 -19.87
C PRO A 104 12.10 6.17 -19.19
N VAL A 105 12.53 6.39 -17.95
CA VAL A 105 12.20 7.60 -17.17
C VAL A 105 13.39 8.57 -17.04
N SER A 106 14.62 8.08 -17.15
CA SER A 106 15.85 8.87 -17.08
C SER A 106 16.89 8.34 -18.07
N GLN A 107 17.67 9.23 -18.66
CA GLN A 107 18.75 8.85 -19.58
C GLN A 107 19.99 8.39 -18.79
N GLY A 108 20.54 7.22 -19.16
CA GLY A 108 21.76 6.70 -18.57
C GLY A 108 21.90 5.21 -18.79
N VAL A 109 23.12 4.70 -18.57
CA VAL A 109 23.42 3.26 -18.55
C VAL A 109 24.27 2.99 -17.31
N THR A 110 23.85 2.03 -16.48
CA THR A 110 24.56 1.63 -15.27
C THR A 110 24.62 0.10 -15.17
N LYS A 111 25.57 -0.40 -14.39
CA LYS A 111 25.67 -1.80 -14.01
C LYS A 111 26.00 -1.87 -12.52
N GLY A 112 25.21 -2.63 -11.76
CA GLY A 112 25.38 -2.78 -10.33
C GLY A 112 24.61 -3.99 -9.80
N TYR A 113 24.75 -4.26 -8.51
CA TYR A 113 23.94 -5.29 -7.85
C TYR A 113 22.48 -4.84 -7.79
N ALA A 114 21.58 -5.69 -8.26
CA ALA A 114 20.15 -5.48 -8.11
C ALA A 114 19.70 -5.85 -6.69
N ARG A 115 19.02 -4.93 -6.00
CA ARG A 115 18.38 -5.17 -4.72
C ARG A 115 16.88 -5.00 -4.87
N VAL A 116 16.14 -6.06 -4.59
CA VAL A 116 14.68 -5.99 -4.44
C VAL A 116 14.37 -5.52 -3.01
N ALA A 117 13.64 -4.41 -2.89
CA ALA A 117 13.15 -3.89 -1.62
C ALA A 117 11.70 -3.45 -1.82
N MET A 118 10.76 -4.11 -1.14
CA MET A 118 9.32 -3.85 -1.23
C MET A 118 8.83 -2.91 -0.13
N THR A 119 9.67 -2.66 0.88
CA THR A 119 9.38 -1.78 2.02
C THR A 119 10.52 -0.80 2.28
N LEU A 120 10.23 0.29 3.00
CA LEU A 120 11.26 1.26 3.41
C LEU A 120 12.24 0.66 4.42
N GLU A 121 11.79 -0.31 5.22
CA GLU A 121 12.61 -1.06 6.14
C GLU A 121 13.64 -1.93 5.40
N GLU A 122 13.26 -2.53 4.27
CA GLU A 122 14.18 -3.27 3.40
C GLU A 122 15.14 -2.32 2.67
N ALA A 123 14.63 -1.16 2.25
CA ALA A 123 15.44 -0.11 1.59
C ALA A 123 16.55 0.44 2.50
N ALA A 124 16.39 0.38 3.82
CA ALA A 124 17.42 0.79 4.79
C ALA A 124 18.75 0.01 4.65
N TYR A 125 18.73 -1.16 4.01
CA TYR A 125 19.91 -2.00 3.75
C TYR A 125 20.54 -1.77 2.37
N LEU A 126 20.04 -0.81 1.58
CA LEU A 126 20.64 -0.41 0.30
C LEU A 126 22.08 0.04 0.50
N LYS A 127 22.96 -0.43 -0.38
CA LYS A 127 24.36 -0.01 -0.42
C LYS A 127 24.60 0.99 -1.55
N PRO A 128 25.60 1.88 -1.39
CA PRO A 128 25.98 2.80 -2.46
C PRO A 128 26.29 2.07 -3.78
N GLY A 129 25.72 2.56 -4.88
CA GLY A 129 25.89 2.03 -6.24
C GLY A 129 24.97 0.87 -6.61
N GLU A 130 24.16 0.33 -5.69
CA GLU A 130 23.17 -0.69 -6.03
C GLU A 130 22.04 -0.15 -6.92
N ILE A 131 21.35 -1.06 -7.61
CA ILE A 131 20.17 -0.77 -8.41
C ILE A 131 18.94 -1.20 -7.61
N LEU A 132 18.07 -0.26 -7.26
CA LEU A 132 16.84 -0.52 -6.53
C LEU A 132 15.78 -1.13 -7.46
N ILE A 133 15.17 -2.22 -7.03
CA ILE A 133 13.97 -2.82 -7.64
C ILE A 133 12.85 -2.80 -6.60
N THR A 134 11.72 -2.15 -6.90
CA THR A 134 10.57 -2.06 -6.00
C THR A 134 9.25 -2.10 -6.79
N TYR A 135 8.11 -2.19 -6.09
CA TYR A 135 6.80 -2.13 -6.73
C TYR A 135 6.51 -0.73 -7.27
N SER A 136 6.62 0.29 -6.42
CA SER A 136 6.40 1.70 -6.77
C SER A 136 7.17 2.60 -5.82
N THR A 137 7.40 3.84 -6.25
CA THR A 137 8.10 4.87 -5.48
C THR A 137 7.14 5.98 -5.04
N ASP A 138 7.40 6.50 -3.84
CA ASP A 138 6.76 7.67 -3.26
C ASP A 138 7.82 8.55 -2.57
N ILE A 139 7.39 9.66 -1.95
CA ILE A 139 8.29 10.62 -1.27
C ILE A 139 9.15 9.95 -0.18
N GLY A 140 8.69 8.85 0.41
CA GLY A 140 9.46 8.07 1.39
C GLY A 140 10.74 7.46 0.81
N TRP A 141 10.81 7.28 -0.51
CA TRP A 141 11.96 6.70 -1.21
C TRP A 141 13.04 7.72 -1.59
N SER A 142 12.70 9.02 -1.66
CA SER A 142 13.64 10.09 -2.06
C SER A 142 14.99 10.06 -1.33
N PRO A 143 15.08 9.76 -0.02
CA PRO A 143 16.37 9.74 0.69
C PRO A 143 17.36 8.70 0.16
N TYR A 144 16.89 7.66 -0.53
CA TYR A 144 17.72 6.58 -1.06
C TYR A 144 18.21 6.84 -2.49
N PHE A 145 17.57 7.74 -3.23
CA PHE A 145 17.95 8.04 -4.62
C PHE A 145 19.39 8.56 -4.79
N PRO A 146 19.97 9.36 -3.87
CA PRO A 146 21.35 9.79 -4.00
C PRO A 146 22.40 8.67 -3.88
N ILE A 147 22.06 7.52 -3.28
CA ILE A 147 23.03 6.44 -3.04
C ILE A 147 22.95 5.33 -4.08
N ILE A 148 21.83 5.18 -4.79
CA ILE A 148 21.65 4.14 -5.82
C ILE A 148 22.23 4.59 -7.17
N SER A 149 22.59 3.62 -8.02
CA SER A 149 23.03 3.91 -9.39
C SER A 149 21.89 3.80 -10.42
N GLY A 150 20.76 3.20 -10.04
CA GLY A 150 19.58 3.05 -10.88
C GLY A 150 18.36 2.57 -10.09
N VAL A 151 17.17 2.71 -10.69
CA VAL A 151 15.89 2.27 -10.11
C VAL A 151 15.03 1.60 -11.19
N VAL A 152 14.32 0.55 -10.80
CA VAL A 152 13.34 -0.16 -11.61
C VAL A 152 12.08 -0.36 -10.77
N THR A 153 10.92 -0.01 -11.32
CA THR A 153 9.61 -0.12 -10.64
C THR A 153 8.63 -0.93 -11.47
N GLU A 154 7.78 -1.72 -10.84
CA GLU A 154 6.69 -2.45 -11.51
C GLU A 154 5.55 -1.50 -11.93
N LEU A 155 5.19 -0.56 -11.06
CA LEU A 155 4.27 0.53 -11.32
C LEU A 155 4.99 1.88 -11.30
N GLY A 156 4.89 2.60 -12.41
CA GLY A 156 5.44 3.94 -12.55
C GLY A 156 5.32 4.45 -13.99
N GLY A 157 5.01 5.73 -14.14
CA GLY A 157 5.04 6.44 -15.42
C GLY A 157 6.06 7.58 -15.40
N LEU A 158 6.20 8.29 -16.53
CA LEU A 158 7.14 9.41 -16.70
C LEU A 158 6.98 10.55 -15.67
N ILE A 159 5.83 10.63 -15.01
CA ILE A 159 5.46 11.67 -14.04
C ILE A 159 5.26 11.11 -12.62
N SER A 160 5.52 9.82 -12.42
CA SER A 160 5.54 9.23 -11.08
C SER A 160 6.73 9.79 -10.29
N HIS A 161 6.58 9.80 -8.97
CA HIS A 161 7.61 10.28 -8.05
C HIS A 161 8.88 9.43 -8.14
#